data_AF-A0A814N761-F1
#
_entry.id   AF-A0A814N761-F1
#
_cell.length_a   1.000
_cell.length_b   1.000
_cell.length_c   1.000
_cell.angle_alpha   90.00
_cell.angle_beta   90.00
_cell.angle_gamma   90.00
#
_symmetry.space_group_name_H-M   'P 1'
#
loop_
_entity.id
_entity.type
_entity.pdbx_description
1 polymer ?
#
loop_
_entity_poly.entity_id
_entity_poly.type
_entity_poly.pdbx_seq_one_letter_code
_entity_poly.pdbx_strand_id
1 'polypeptide(L)'
;MSGFILLLISLTTIKYISSQKLNTNIHLNDKQEFCSNKDGDDSLCENQIFDQPSSSKLSVLNNMAGASERTFIMVKPDGVQRGLVGEVLRRFEQRGYKLVALKMIHPPRALLESHYEEHKGKKFYDPLLAYIGSGPVVAMVWEGLNVITVGRKMLGATDPAKSDPGTLRGDYGIVTGRNIVHGSDSESAAKREINLWFRPDEVSNWVHTAERWIYE
;
A
#
# COMPACT_ATOMS: atom_id res chain seq x y z
N MET A 1 10.08 43.70 34.08
CA MET A 1 9.14 43.84 32.95
C MET A 1 9.65 43.10 31.70
N SER A 2 9.91 41.79 31.78
CA SER A 2 10.45 41.00 30.64
C SER A 2 9.69 39.68 30.38
N GLY A 3 8.61 39.41 31.13
CA GLY A 3 7.83 38.17 31.01
C GLY A 3 6.52 38.29 30.24
N PHE A 4 6.07 39.51 29.90
CA PHE A 4 4.77 39.73 29.24
C PHE A 4 4.85 39.90 27.72
N ILE A 5 6.05 40.14 27.16
CA ILE A 5 6.24 40.35 25.72
C ILE A 5 6.33 39.01 24.96
N LEU A 6 6.81 37.93 25.58
CA LEU A 6 6.92 36.62 24.94
C LEU A 6 5.56 35.91 24.76
N LEU A 7 4.56 36.19 25.60
CA LEU A 7 3.24 35.55 25.53
C LEU A 7 2.34 36.17 24.44
N LEU A 8 2.56 37.44 24.09
CA LEU A 8 1.81 38.15 23.05
C LEU A 8 2.21 37.74 21.62
N ILE A 9 3.47 37.33 21.43
CA ILE A 9 3.95 36.85 20.12
C ILE A 9 3.39 35.45 19.81
N SER A 10 3.16 34.59 20.81
CA SER A 10 2.60 33.26 20.59
C SER A 10 1.12 33.27 20.19
N LEU A 11 0.31 34.17 20.77
CA LEU A 11 -1.14 34.23 20.51
C LEU A 11 -1.50 34.93 19.18
N THR A 12 -0.66 35.84 18.68
CA THR A 12 -0.86 36.48 17.38
C THR A 12 -0.51 35.55 16.21
N THR A 13 0.53 34.72 16.33
CA THR A 13 0.88 33.74 15.29
C THR A 13 -0.16 32.61 15.16
N ILE A 14 -0.77 32.18 16.28
CA ILE A 14 -1.80 31.12 16.26
C ILE A 14 -3.11 31.61 15.59
N LYS A 15 -3.51 32.88 15.78
CA LYS A 15 -4.66 33.46 15.07
C LYS A 15 -4.39 33.69 13.58
N TYR A 16 -3.16 34.04 13.20
CA TYR A 16 -2.79 34.23 11.79
C TYR A 16 -2.88 32.93 10.99
N ILE A 17 -2.51 31.80 11.59
CA ILE A 17 -2.57 30.47 10.93
C ILE A 17 -4.01 29.94 10.88
N SER A 18 -4.86 30.27 11.86
CA SER A 18 -6.28 29.86 11.87
C SER A 18 -7.17 30.63 10.89
N SER A 19 -6.70 31.74 10.31
CA SER A 19 -7.47 32.56 9.34
C SER A 19 -7.21 32.19 7.87
N GLN A 20 -6.38 31.18 7.58
CA GLN A 20 -5.94 30.83 6.22
C GLN A 20 -6.43 29.44 5.75
N LYS A 21 -7.61 29.01 6.18
CA LYS A 21 -8.34 27.92 5.51
C LYS A 21 -9.80 28.31 5.31
N LEU A 22 -10.10 28.85 4.13
CA LEU A 22 -11.27 28.55 3.29
C LEU A 22 -11.38 29.63 2.20
N ASN A 23 -10.66 29.43 1.10
CA ASN A 23 -11.10 29.79 -0.25
C ASN A 23 -10.01 29.44 -1.26
N THR A 24 -10.03 28.19 -1.72
CA THR A 24 -9.41 27.82 -2.98
C THR A 24 -10.50 27.27 -3.88
N ASN A 25 -11.25 28.17 -4.51
CA ASN A 25 -11.84 27.91 -5.81
C ASN A 25 -10.67 27.84 -6.79
N ILE A 26 -10.22 26.64 -7.13
CA ILE A 26 -9.26 26.46 -8.21
C ILE A 26 -10.05 26.64 -9.50
N HIS A 27 -10.06 27.86 -10.01
CA HIS A 27 -10.39 28.12 -11.40
C HIS A 27 -9.24 27.54 -12.24
N LEU A 28 -9.57 26.56 -13.07
CA LEU A 28 -8.74 26.16 -14.20
C LEU A 28 -8.54 27.40 -15.07
N ASN A 29 -7.34 27.99 -15.07
CA ASN A 29 -6.71 28.73 -16.17
C ASN A 29 -5.43 29.39 -15.68
N ASP A 30 -4.32 28.64 -15.63
CA ASP A 30 -2.97 29.20 -15.64
C ASP A 30 -2.07 28.27 -16.46
N LYS A 31 -2.17 28.40 -17.78
CA LYS A 31 -1.12 28.00 -18.72
C LYS A 31 -0.68 29.24 -19.45
N GLN A 32 0.20 30.04 -18.87
CA GLN A 32 1.09 30.90 -19.63
C GLN A 32 2.21 31.44 -18.74
N GLU A 33 3.33 31.72 -19.38
CA GLU A 33 4.54 32.37 -18.85
C GLU A 33 5.57 31.47 -18.17
N PHE A 34 6.30 30.73 -19.00
CA PHE A 34 7.76 30.71 -18.86
C PHE A 34 8.47 30.51 -20.21
N CYS A 35 8.59 31.59 -20.99
CA CYS A 35 9.58 31.70 -22.07
C CYS A 35 10.03 33.17 -22.13
N SER A 36 11.20 33.47 -21.55
CA SER A 36 11.89 34.73 -21.79
C SER A 36 13.18 34.43 -22.55
N ASN A 37 13.11 34.40 -23.89
CA ASN A 37 14.30 34.52 -24.71
C ASN A 37 14.24 35.86 -25.44
N LYS A 38 15.20 36.72 -25.10
CA LYS A 38 15.58 37.88 -25.90
C LYS A 38 16.27 37.31 -27.13
N ASP A 39 15.60 37.39 -28.27
CA ASP A 39 16.12 37.55 -29.63
C ASP A 39 14.96 37.20 -30.57
N GLY A 40 14.45 38.22 -31.27
CA GLY A 40 13.18 38.16 -32.01
C GLY A 40 13.22 37.29 -33.27
N ASP A 41 13.02 35.99 -33.10
CA ASP A 41 12.67 35.04 -34.16
C ASP A 41 11.50 34.15 -33.69
N ASP A 42 10.27 34.54 -34.08
CA ASP A 42 9.00 33.91 -33.69
C ASP A 42 8.62 32.72 -34.61
N SER A 43 9.58 32.06 -35.27
CA SER A 43 9.28 30.98 -36.23
C SER A 43 9.42 29.54 -35.69
N LEU A 44 9.66 29.34 -34.38
CA LEU A 44 9.91 28.01 -33.79
C LEU A 44 9.01 27.63 -32.59
N CYS A 45 7.83 28.23 -32.45
CA CYS A 45 6.89 27.95 -31.35
C CYS A 45 5.54 27.34 -31.79
N GLU A 46 5.47 26.73 -32.98
CA GLU A 46 4.38 25.82 -33.34
C GLU A 46 4.92 24.39 -33.42
N ASN A 47 4.23 23.46 -32.73
CA ASN A 47 4.47 22.01 -32.66
C ASN A 47 5.10 21.46 -31.37
N GLN A 48 4.54 21.79 -30.21
CA GLN A 48 4.40 20.80 -29.12
C GLN A 48 3.02 20.93 -28.46
N ILE A 49 1.97 20.73 -29.25
CA ILE A 49 0.70 20.25 -28.72
C ILE A 49 0.99 18.85 -28.19
N PHE A 50 0.84 18.63 -26.89
CA PHE A 50 0.78 17.28 -26.32
C PHE A 50 -0.38 16.55 -27.00
N ASP A 51 -0.05 15.71 -27.98
CA ASP A 51 -1.00 14.83 -28.63
C ASP A 51 -1.77 14.05 -27.56
N GLN A 52 -3.09 14.23 -27.54
CA GLN A 52 -3.97 13.28 -26.88
C GLN A 52 -3.66 11.90 -27.45
N PRO A 53 -3.39 10.87 -26.62
CA PRO A 53 -2.97 9.59 -27.13
C PRO A 53 -4.07 9.03 -28.05
N SER A 54 -3.66 8.56 -29.23
CA SER A 54 -4.54 7.91 -30.21
C SER A 54 -5.31 6.75 -29.56
N SER A 55 -6.49 6.45 -30.08
CA SER A 55 -7.38 5.37 -29.61
C SER A 55 -6.68 4.00 -29.48
N SER A 56 -5.60 3.78 -30.23
CA SER A 56 -4.74 2.60 -30.14
C SER A 56 -3.84 2.54 -28.89
N LYS A 57 -3.40 3.68 -28.34
CA LYS A 57 -2.68 3.74 -27.06
C LYS A 57 -3.62 3.50 -25.88
N LEU A 58 -4.88 3.91 -26.01
CA LEU A 58 -5.94 3.60 -25.03
C LEU A 58 -6.24 2.10 -24.98
N SER A 59 -6.17 1.39 -26.12
CA SER A 59 -6.34 -0.07 -26.14
C SER A 59 -5.17 -0.85 -25.56
N VAL A 60 -3.95 -0.32 -25.58
CA VAL A 60 -2.78 -0.95 -24.93
C VAL A 60 -2.87 -0.81 -23.40
N LEU A 61 -3.35 0.34 -22.89
CA LEU A 61 -3.66 0.49 -21.46
C LEU A 61 -4.75 -0.48 -20.98
N ASN A 62 -5.69 -0.85 -21.87
CA ASN A 62 -6.78 -1.76 -21.54
C ASN A 62 -6.40 -3.25 -21.52
N ASN A 63 -5.19 -3.63 -21.99
CA ASN A 63 -4.72 -5.02 -21.85
C ASN A 63 -4.15 -5.34 -20.46
N MET A 64 -4.21 -4.37 -19.53
CA MET A 64 -3.70 -4.45 -18.16
C MET A 64 -4.70 -4.95 -17.12
N ALA A 65 -5.78 -5.62 -17.52
CA ALA A 65 -6.77 -6.15 -16.56
C ALA A 65 -6.13 -7.07 -15.52
N GLY A 66 -5.10 -7.83 -15.90
CA GLY A 66 -4.35 -8.71 -14.98
C GLY A 66 -3.34 -7.98 -14.09
N ALA A 67 -2.78 -6.84 -14.51
CA ALA A 67 -1.82 -6.07 -13.71
C ALA A 67 -2.45 -5.35 -12.49
N SER A 68 -3.79 -5.34 -12.40
CA SER A 68 -4.55 -4.66 -11.35
C SER A 68 -5.00 -5.55 -10.19
N GLU A 69 -4.73 -6.86 -10.21
CA GLU A 69 -5.10 -7.76 -9.11
C GLU A 69 -4.39 -7.32 -7.81
N ARG A 70 -5.09 -7.36 -6.68
CA ARG A 70 -4.56 -7.01 -5.36
C ARG A 70 -4.71 -8.15 -4.37
N THR A 71 -3.75 -8.29 -3.48
CA THR A 71 -3.80 -9.23 -2.35
C THR A 71 -3.50 -8.53 -1.02
N PHE A 72 -4.09 -9.03 0.06
CA PHE A 72 -3.74 -8.61 1.42
C PHE A 72 -2.66 -9.54 1.97
N ILE A 73 -1.56 -8.96 2.46
CA ILE A 73 -0.48 -9.66 3.16
C ILE A 73 -0.34 -9.06 4.55
N MET A 74 -0.13 -9.89 5.57
CA MET A 74 0.11 -9.42 6.92
C MET A 74 1.30 -10.14 7.55
N VAL A 75 2.28 -9.38 8.03
CA VAL A 75 3.30 -9.89 8.95
C VAL A 75 2.68 -9.98 10.34
N LYS A 76 2.60 -11.19 10.87
CA LYS A 76 2.04 -11.55 12.17
C LYS A 76 2.96 -11.10 13.31
N PRO A 77 2.51 -11.13 14.58
CA PRO A 77 3.30 -10.63 15.69
C PRO A 77 4.67 -11.30 15.83
N ASP A 78 4.77 -12.61 15.57
CA ASP A 78 6.05 -13.34 15.57
C ASP A 78 7.01 -12.84 14.49
N GLY A 79 6.53 -12.52 13.29
CA GLY A 79 7.36 -11.94 12.23
C GLY A 79 7.86 -10.55 12.57
N VAL A 80 7.03 -9.72 13.23
CA VAL A 80 7.44 -8.39 13.70
C VAL A 80 8.49 -8.51 14.80
N GLN A 81 8.24 -9.33 15.82
CA GLN A 81 9.17 -9.53 16.95
C GLN A 81 10.53 -10.09 16.52
N ARG A 82 10.58 -10.81 15.39
CA ARG A 82 11.82 -11.37 14.83
C ARG A 82 12.51 -10.46 13.82
N GLY A 83 12.02 -9.25 13.60
CA GLY A 83 12.62 -8.30 12.65
C GLY A 83 12.46 -8.67 11.18
N LEU A 84 11.44 -9.47 10.83
CA LEU A 84 11.26 -9.99 9.47
C LEU A 84 10.37 -9.12 8.57
N VAL A 85 9.92 -7.95 9.04
CA VAL A 85 9.08 -7.03 8.25
C VAL A 85 9.79 -6.61 6.96
N GLY A 86 11.05 -6.15 7.08
CA GLY A 86 11.84 -5.73 5.92
C GLY A 86 12.08 -6.86 4.92
N GLU A 87 12.24 -8.09 5.40
CA GLU A 87 12.44 -9.26 4.52
C GLU A 87 11.18 -9.60 3.71
N VAL A 88 10.00 -9.52 4.33
CA VAL A 88 8.73 -9.71 3.62
C VAL A 88 8.54 -8.63 2.56
N LEU A 89 8.73 -7.35 2.92
CA LEU A 89 8.67 -6.22 1.98
C LEU A 89 9.63 -6.45 0.80
N ARG A 90 10.91 -6.69 1.10
CA ARG A 90 11.99 -6.86 0.12
C ARG A 90 11.67 -7.97 -0.89
N ARG A 91 11.11 -9.11 -0.46
CA ARG A 91 10.78 -10.21 -1.38
C ARG A 91 9.67 -9.85 -2.36
N PHE A 92 8.66 -9.08 -1.93
CA PHE A 92 7.59 -8.62 -2.82
C PHE A 92 8.07 -7.50 -3.75
N GLU A 93 8.88 -6.56 -3.27
CA GLU A 93 9.48 -5.50 -4.10
C GLU A 93 10.39 -6.08 -5.18
N GLN A 94 11.30 -6.99 -4.82
CA GLN A 94 12.22 -7.63 -5.77
C GLN A 94 11.51 -8.50 -6.80
N ARG A 95 10.31 -8.99 -6.48
CA ARG A 95 9.47 -9.73 -7.42
C ARG A 95 8.86 -8.82 -8.49
N GLY A 96 8.77 -7.51 -8.23
CA GLY A 96 8.15 -6.52 -9.11
C GLY A 96 6.70 -6.20 -8.77
N TYR A 97 6.20 -6.62 -7.59
CA TYR A 97 4.87 -6.24 -7.14
C TYR A 97 4.83 -4.80 -6.62
N LYS A 98 3.72 -4.11 -6.86
CA LYS A 98 3.52 -2.71 -6.47
C LYS A 98 2.90 -2.63 -5.08
N LEU A 99 3.59 -1.98 -4.14
CA LEU A 99 3.03 -1.71 -2.80
C LEU A 99 2.00 -0.58 -2.91
N VAL A 100 0.75 -0.84 -2.51
CA VAL A 100 -0.33 0.17 -2.60
C VAL A 100 -0.91 0.56 -1.24
N ALA A 101 -0.65 -0.21 -0.18
CA ALA A 101 -0.94 0.21 1.19
C ALA A 101 -0.02 -0.52 2.18
N LEU A 102 0.33 0.16 3.28
CA LEU A 102 1.17 -0.37 4.36
C LEU A 102 0.81 0.32 5.67
N LYS A 103 0.56 -0.45 6.74
CA LYS A 103 0.50 0.10 8.10
C LYS A 103 0.87 -0.92 9.17
N MET A 104 1.53 -0.44 10.22
CA MET A 104 1.73 -1.19 11.46
C MET A 104 0.62 -0.83 12.44
N ILE A 105 -0.08 -1.84 12.96
CA ILE A 105 -1.15 -1.63 13.95
C ILE A 105 -1.12 -2.72 15.01
N HIS A 106 -1.62 -2.42 16.20
CA HIS A 106 -2.06 -3.44 17.15
C HIS A 106 -3.56 -3.65 16.92
N PRO A 107 -3.99 -4.75 16.24
CA PRO A 107 -5.35 -4.87 15.76
C PRO A 107 -6.33 -5.08 16.92
N PRO A 108 -7.44 -4.31 17.01
CA PRO A 108 -8.45 -4.53 18.03
C PRO A 108 -9.12 -5.90 17.81
N ARG A 109 -9.58 -6.53 18.89
CA ARG A 109 -10.21 -7.86 18.81
C ARG A 109 -11.36 -7.93 17.80
N ALA A 110 -12.21 -6.91 17.74
CA ALA A 110 -13.32 -6.86 16.78
C ALA A 110 -12.87 -6.99 15.31
N LEU A 111 -11.75 -6.37 14.95
CA LEU A 111 -11.16 -6.49 13.60
C LEU A 111 -10.72 -7.93 13.33
N LEU A 112 -10.12 -8.60 14.32
CA LEU A 112 -9.68 -9.98 14.22
C LEU A 112 -10.85 -10.96 14.12
N GLU A 113 -11.94 -10.70 14.84
CA GLU A 113 -13.16 -11.50 14.77
C GLU A 113 -13.79 -11.43 13.38
N SER A 114 -13.86 -10.24 12.78
CA SER A 114 -14.29 -10.08 11.39
C SER A 114 -13.34 -10.74 10.39
N HIS A 115 -12.03 -10.65 10.61
CA HIS A 115 -11.04 -11.23 9.70
C HIS A 115 -11.06 -12.76 9.71
N TYR A 116 -11.25 -13.38 10.88
CA TYR A 116 -11.26 -14.84 11.06
C TYR A 116 -12.67 -15.42 11.22
N GLU A 117 -13.71 -14.72 10.77
CA GLU A 117 -15.11 -15.13 10.95
C GLU A 117 -15.38 -16.57 10.47
N GLU A 118 -14.77 -16.97 9.34
CA GLU A 118 -14.85 -18.32 8.77
C GLU A 118 -14.28 -19.43 9.68
N HIS A 119 -13.62 -19.07 10.77
CA HIS A 119 -13.06 -19.99 11.76
C HIS A 119 -13.83 -20.00 13.07
N LYS A 120 -14.90 -19.19 13.20
CA LYS A 120 -15.75 -19.16 14.39
C LYS A 120 -16.30 -20.55 14.70
N GLY A 121 -16.24 -20.93 15.99
CA GLY A 121 -16.66 -22.26 16.47
C GLY A 121 -15.58 -23.35 16.34
N LYS A 122 -14.46 -23.11 15.65
CA LYS A 122 -13.34 -24.05 15.64
C LYS A 122 -12.55 -23.94 16.94
N LYS A 123 -12.03 -25.07 17.45
CA LYS A 123 -11.29 -25.14 18.73
C LYS A 123 -10.09 -24.20 18.83
N PHE A 124 -9.52 -23.80 17.68
CA PHE A 124 -8.37 -22.91 17.61
C PHE A 124 -8.72 -21.43 17.40
N TYR A 125 -9.99 -21.06 17.32
CA TYR A 125 -10.42 -19.69 17.02
C TYR A 125 -9.98 -18.68 18.07
N ASP A 126 -10.32 -18.87 19.34
CA ASP A 126 -9.92 -17.95 20.41
C ASP A 126 -8.40 -17.92 20.61
N PRO A 127 -7.68 -19.05 20.61
CA PRO A 127 -6.22 -19.04 20.61
C PRO A 127 -5.60 -18.28 19.42
N LEU A 128 -6.19 -18.36 18.22
CA LEU A 128 -5.75 -17.61 17.05
C LEU A 128 -5.92 -16.11 17.26
N LEU A 129 -7.07 -15.68 17.77
CA LEU A 129 -7.36 -14.27 18.02
C LEU A 129 -6.46 -13.70 19.10
N ALA A 130 -6.28 -14.44 20.21
CA ALA A 130 -5.37 -14.07 21.28
C ALA A 130 -3.93 -13.97 20.79
N TYR A 131 -3.51 -14.87 19.90
CA TYR A 131 -2.19 -14.84 19.30
C TYR A 131 -1.99 -13.62 18.39
N ILE A 132 -2.88 -13.39 17.42
CA ILE A 132 -2.72 -12.26 16.49
C ILE A 132 -2.87 -10.92 17.22
N GLY A 133 -3.73 -10.85 18.24
CA GLY A 133 -3.89 -9.68 19.10
C GLY A 133 -2.87 -9.56 20.24
N SER A 134 -1.82 -10.40 20.28
CA SER A 134 -0.79 -10.32 21.33
C SER A 134 0.25 -9.23 21.09
N GLY A 135 0.28 -8.64 19.90
CA GLY A 135 1.30 -7.67 19.52
C GLY A 135 0.99 -6.96 18.20
N PRO A 136 1.89 -6.07 17.75
CA PRO A 136 1.73 -5.37 16.49
C PRO A 136 1.82 -6.33 15.31
N VAL A 137 1.08 -6.00 14.26
CA VAL A 137 1.16 -6.63 12.94
C VAL A 137 1.49 -5.57 11.90
N VAL A 138 2.02 -5.99 10.76
CA VAL A 138 2.20 -5.12 9.59
C VAL A 138 1.29 -5.59 8.48
N ALA A 139 0.22 -4.85 8.24
CA ALA A 139 -0.73 -5.07 7.17
C ALA A 139 -0.25 -4.39 5.89
N MET A 140 -0.41 -5.06 4.76
CA MET A 140 0.05 -4.61 3.45
C MET A 140 -0.96 -4.96 2.36
N VAL A 141 -1.00 -4.16 1.31
CA VAL A 141 -1.68 -4.47 0.06
C VAL A 141 -0.68 -4.40 -1.08
N TRP A 142 -0.59 -5.49 -1.83
CA TRP A 142 0.27 -5.63 -3.01
C TRP A 142 -0.58 -5.76 -4.25
N GLU A 143 -0.15 -5.11 -5.33
CA GLU A 143 -0.81 -5.11 -6.64
C GLU A 143 0.10 -5.70 -7.71
N GLY A 144 -0.48 -6.48 -8.63
CA GLY A 144 0.17 -6.97 -9.83
C GLY A 144 -0.41 -8.30 -10.34
N LEU A 145 0.09 -8.74 -11.49
CA LEU A 145 -0.41 -9.96 -12.14
C LEU A 145 -0.27 -11.21 -11.25
N ASN A 146 -1.42 -11.89 -11.05
CA ASN A 146 -1.54 -13.11 -10.24
C ASN A 146 -0.96 -12.97 -8.82
N VAL A 147 -0.92 -11.76 -8.26
CA VAL A 147 -0.30 -11.47 -6.96
C VAL A 147 -0.91 -12.29 -5.82
N ILE A 148 -2.19 -12.69 -5.91
CA ILE A 148 -2.80 -13.57 -4.90
C ILE A 148 -2.15 -14.95 -4.95
N THR A 149 -2.19 -15.59 -6.12
CA THR A 149 -1.68 -16.96 -6.30
C THR A 149 -0.17 -17.03 -6.10
N VAL A 150 0.58 -16.09 -6.69
CA VAL A 150 2.04 -16.04 -6.59
C VAL A 150 2.46 -15.59 -5.20
N GLY A 151 1.76 -14.64 -4.57
CA GLY A 151 1.98 -14.27 -3.18
C GLY A 151 1.88 -15.49 -2.27
N ARG A 152 0.82 -16.30 -2.40
CA ARG A 152 0.69 -17.56 -1.65
C ARG A 152 1.83 -18.53 -1.88
N LYS A 153 2.34 -18.64 -3.12
CA LYS A 153 3.53 -19.46 -3.42
C LYS A 153 4.79 -18.91 -2.73
N MET A 154 5.00 -17.59 -2.75
CA MET A 154 6.14 -16.93 -2.07
C MET A 154 6.07 -17.10 -0.56
N LEU A 155 4.87 -17.10 0.02
CA LEU A 155 4.65 -17.35 1.44
C LEU A 155 5.01 -18.79 1.84
N GLY A 156 4.76 -19.77 0.96
CA GLY A 156 4.89 -21.20 1.25
C GLY A 156 3.62 -21.80 1.88
N ALA A 157 3.62 -23.11 2.09
CA ALA A 157 2.50 -23.83 2.72
C ALA A 157 2.17 -23.26 4.11
N THR A 158 0.91 -23.35 4.56
CA THR A 158 0.52 -22.82 5.89
C THR A 158 1.31 -23.46 7.03
N ASP A 159 1.62 -24.75 6.89
CA ASP A 159 2.54 -25.50 7.75
C ASP A 159 3.98 -25.28 7.26
N PRO A 160 4.86 -24.61 8.04
CA PRO A 160 6.25 -24.40 7.67
C PRO A 160 7.01 -25.69 7.36
N ALA A 161 6.70 -26.80 8.04
CA ALA A 161 7.35 -28.09 7.80
C ALA A 161 7.08 -28.66 6.39
N LYS A 162 6.05 -28.14 5.70
CA LYS A 162 5.69 -28.50 4.32
C LYS A 162 6.01 -27.38 3.33
N SER A 163 6.72 -26.34 3.76
CA SER A 163 7.10 -25.22 2.91
C SER A 163 8.48 -25.46 2.33
N ASP A 164 8.60 -25.23 1.02
CA ASP A 164 9.89 -25.41 0.34
C ASP A 164 10.90 -24.33 0.76
N PRO A 165 12.22 -24.66 0.80
CA PRO A 165 13.28 -23.67 0.94
C PRO A 165 13.15 -22.55 -0.10
N GLY A 166 13.42 -21.31 0.30
CA GLY A 166 13.22 -20.11 -0.50
C GLY A 166 11.85 -19.46 -0.34
N THR A 167 10.88 -20.13 0.28
CA THR A 167 9.60 -19.51 0.69
C THR A 167 9.75 -18.83 2.06
N LEU A 168 8.92 -17.82 2.35
CA LEU A 168 8.99 -17.11 3.64
C LEU A 168 8.79 -18.04 4.84
N ARG A 169 7.86 -19.00 4.74
CA ARG A 169 7.62 -19.97 5.82
C ARG A 169 8.66 -21.09 5.84
N GLY A 170 9.18 -21.51 4.69
CA GLY A 170 10.26 -22.50 4.64
C GLY A 170 11.57 -21.98 5.23
N ASP A 171 11.92 -20.73 4.95
CA ASP A 171 13.19 -20.15 5.42
C ASP A 171 13.16 -19.72 6.89
N TYR A 172 11.98 -19.33 7.41
CA TYR A 172 11.90 -18.68 8.71
C TYR A 172 10.91 -19.34 9.68
N GLY A 173 9.99 -20.17 9.22
CA GLY A 173 8.98 -20.83 10.05
C GLY A 173 9.43 -22.21 10.55
N ILE A 174 8.87 -22.66 11.67
CA ILE A 174 9.10 -24.02 12.19
C ILE A 174 7.77 -24.72 12.49
N VAL A 175 6.81 -24.01 13.08
CA VAL A 175 5.50 -24.58 13.49
C VAL A 175 4.34 -23.71 13.00
N THR A 176 3.20 -24.33 12.70
CA THR A 176 2.00 -23.66 12.12
C THR A 176 1.49 -22.48 12.93
N GLY A 177 1.54 -22.55 14.26
CA GLY A 177 1.09 -21.47 15.15
C GLY A 177 2.00 -20.24 15.16
N ARG A 178 3.18 -20.31 14.56
CA ARG A 178 4.21 -19.25 14.47
C ARG A 178 4.82 -19.24 13.07
N ASN A 179 3.95 -19.01 12.08
CA ASN A 179 4.28 -19.07 10.65
C ASN A 179 4.43 -17.68 10.00
N ILE A 180 4.65 -16.62 10.79
CA ILE A 180 5.17 -15.29 10.41
C ILE A 180 4.24 -14.42 9.55
N VAL A 181 3.56 -14.99 8.57
CA VAL A 181 2.86 -14.26 7.52
C VAL A 181 1.49 -14.85 7.21
N HIS A 182 0.54 -13.98 6.90
CA HIS A 182 -0.76 -14.29 6.30
C HIS A 182 -0.82 -13.72 4.88
N GLY A 183 -1.58 -14.38 4.01
CA GLY A 183 -1.90 -13.87 2.68
C GLY A 183 -3.24 -14.43 2.20
N SER A 184 -4.05 -13.59 1.56
CA SER A 184 -5.36 -13.97 1.02
C SER A 184 -5.26 -15.19 0.10
N ASP A 185 -6.23 -16.10 0.16
CA ASP A 185 -6.21 -17.35 -0.61
C ASP A 185 -7.01 -17.30 -1.92
N SER A 186 -7.77 -16.23 -2.14
CA SER A 186 -8.69 -16.07 -3.25
C SER A 186 -8.97 -14.59 -3.49
N GLU A 187 -9.49 -14.27 -4.68
CA GLU A 187 -9.88 -12.90 -5.04
C GLU A 187 -10.98 -12.33 -4.12
N SER A 188 -11.96 -13.16 -3.76
CA SER A 188 -13.02 -12.77 -2.83
C SER A 188 -12.49 -12.49 -1.42
N ALA A 189 -11.60 -13.36 -0.91
CA ALA A 189 -10.94 -13.13 0.37
C ALA A 189 -10.07 -11.87 0.32
N ALA A 190 -9.29 -11.66 -0.74
CA ALA A 190 -8.46 -10.47 -0.90
C ALA A 190 -9.28 -9.18 -0.87
N LYS A 191 -10.35 -9.10 -1.65
CA LYS A 191 -11.26 -7.93 -1.67
C LYS A 191 -11.84 -7.65 -0.28
N ARG A 192 -12.34 -8.68 0.40
CA ARG A 192 -12.89 -8.56 1.77
C ARG A 192 -11.83 -8.10 2.76
N GLU A 193 -10.66 -8.75 2.76
CA GLU A 193 -9.57 -8.46 3.70
C GLU A 193 -9.02 -7.05 3.49
N ILE A 194 -8.82 -6.60 2.25
CA ILE A 194 -8.38 -5.24 1.95
C ILE A 194 -9.39 -4.22 2.50
N ASN A 195 -10.68 -4.38 2.21
CA ASN A 195 -11.73 -3.46 2.67
C ASN A 195 -11.91 -3.48 4.20
N LEU A 196 -11.64 -4.60 4.84
CA LEU A 196 -11.70 -4.73 6.29
C LEU A 196 -10.53 -4.02 6.98
N TRP A 197 -9.33 -4.13 6.40
CA TRP A 197 -8.11 -3.62 7.02
C TRP A 197 -7.77 -2.18 6.60
N PHE A 198 -8.16 -1.74 5.42
CA PHE A 198 -7.81 -0.43 4.87
C PHE A 198 -9.04 0.35 4.42
N ARG A 199 -9.07 1.64 4.76
CA ARG A 199 -10.02 2.56 4.14
C ARG A 199 -9.60 2.83 2.69
N PRO A 200 -10.53 3.23 1.81
CA PRO A 200 -10.19 3.58 0.42
C PRO A 200 -9.10 4.65 0.30
N ASP A 201 -9.03 5.63 1.21
CA ASP A 201 -8.01 6.67 1.24
C ASP A 201 -6.62 6.19 1.68
N GLU A 202 -6.52 5.00 2.28
CA GLU A 202 -5.25 4.40 2.67
C GLU A 202 -4.60 3.58 1.52
N VAL A 203 -5.32 3.37 0.42
CA VAL A 203 -4.85 2.61 -0.74
C VAL A 203 -4.43 3.57 -1.85
N SER A 204 -3.12 3.70 -2.04
CA SER A 204 -2.51 4.63 -2.98
C SER A 204 -2.64 4.16 -4.42
N ASN A 205 -3.01 5.07 -5.31
CA ASN A 205 -2.93 4.86 -6.76
C ASN A 205 -1.71 5.61 -7.32
N TRP A 206 -0.72 4.85 -7.81
CA TRP A 206 0.51 5.40 -8.36
C TRP A 206 1.07 4.52 -9.49
N VAL A 207 1.93 5.12 -10.31
CA VAL A 207 2.53 4.48 -11.49
C VAL A 207 3.91 3.93 -11.13
N HIS A 208 4.11 2.64 -11.36
CA HIS A 208 5.39 2.00 -11.09
C HIS A 208 6.34 2.23 -12.27
N THR A 209 7.37 3.06 -12.12
CA THR A 209 8.24 3.45 -13.25
C THR A 209 8.91 2.25 -13.96
N ALA A 210 9.18 1.17 -13.24
CA ALA A 210 9.76 -0.05 -13.82
C ALA A 210 8.72 -1.02 -14.42
N GLU A 211 7.43 -0.67 -14.43
CA GLU A 211 6.33 -1.50 -14.95
C GLU A 211 6.60 -2.00 -16.38
N ARG A 212 7.09 -1.13 -17.27
CA ARG A 212 7.45 -1.47 -18.65
C ARG A 212 8.56 -2.51 -18.81
N TRP A 213 9.28 -2.81 -17.73
CA TRP A 213 10.34 -3.83 -17.70
C TRP A 213 9.90 -5.10 -16.97
N ILE A 214 8.71 -5.09 -16.37
CA ILE A 214 8.12 -6.19 -15.60
C ILE A 214 7.03 -6.89 -16.40
N TYR A 215 6.24 -6.12 -17.16
CA TYR A 215 5.15 -6.62 -18.00
C TYR A 215 5.44 -6.35 -19.49
N GLU A 216 4.99 -7.28 -20.35
CA GLU A 216 5.10 -7.21 -21.82
C GLU A 216 4.02 -6.33 -22.47
#